data_AF-A0A077QWG8-F1
#
_entry.id   AF-A0A077QWG8-F1
#
_cell.length_a   1.000
_cell.length_b   1.000
_cell.length_c   1.000
_cell.angle_alpha   90.00
_cell.angle_beta   90.00
_cell.angle_gamma   90.00
#
_symmetry.space_group_name_H-M   'P 1'
#
loop_
_entity.id
_entity.type
_entity.pdbx_description
1 polymer ?
#
loop_
_entity_poly.entity_id
_entity_poly.type
_entity_poly.pdbx_seq_one_letter_code
_entity_poly.pdbx_strand_id
1 'polypeptide(L)'
;MVDSPSKAAVATKESEHESIRKADDNRHNDHDPESNRQRIASIASRFGGLAAQASTQATQKSTAAATAAGEQVAQVVSTTRNAAATQTVGLLQAMALTSKNASSTSDKDRNTSAKPWYGYESPLQARRRLAEYESPLHARRRLAAIASQLGLATSSAKQAPSLLSALSSSSPHHHAASSSSSTKWDTIQLPEYKDLPSEGGWPACAWSVWGQGDQLGTVNLLTPALVLRAAKEQIKTGRTVSLNWPVHLPAEPFFRRKAFTHKPFGKGGPGYTGPRDAYVAHIRKAHPDIKVVDDDRVPISDEIVELNTQSGSQWDGFRHFGHMPLNVFYGGVKRGDIHDTFADTSPQPGDPKTWNSKEAKKRNALGIHHLANHGICGRGVLLDVFEYLSHHGTNHVERDDYAYSHWSSYGGGKAYDPRTGFRITVADLVATAKHQNVTFRRGDILLIRSGFTARYYSMSPTERAAWSDPTSKKGAEGMEFAGVEQCDEMKAFMWNHHFAAVAADNPAFEVRPTKQGEAMLHETFLAMWGMPIGELFDLETLAQECRNQMRWEFYFTSWPLNLFGGIASTANASATF
;
A
#
# COMPACT_ATOMS: atom_id res chain seq x y z
N MET A 1 37.61 -32.16 86.30
CA MET A 1 37.77 -30.69 86.24
C MET A 1 36.50 -30.18 85.60
N VAL A 2 35.43 -29.94 86.37
CA VAL A 2 35.21 -28.85 87.37
C VAL A 2 34.75 -27.58 86.61
N ASP A 3 33.54 -27.01 86.81
CA ASP A 3 32.57 -27.18 87.92
C ASP A 3 31.06 -27.22 87.53
N SER A 4 30.15 -27.32 88.51
CA SER A 4 28.67 -27.59 88.43
C SER A 4 27.84 -26.59 89.31
N PRO A 5 26.57 -26.78 89.79
CA PRO A 5 25.45 -27.77 89.63
C PRO A 5 24.17 -27.12 88.99
N SER A 6 22.86 -27.48 89.15
CA SER A 6 21.97 -28.38 89.95
C SER A 6 20.67 -28.68 89.12
N LYS A 7 19.84 -29.75 89.21
CA LYS A 7 19.03 -30.49 90.25
C LYS A 7 17.75 -29.78 90.75
N ALA A 8 16.53 -30.34 90.84
CA ALA A 8 15.83 -31.60 90.38
C ALA A 8 14.27 -31.36 90.48
N ALA A 9 13.21 -32.22 90.54
CA ALA A 9 12.83 -33.68 90.56
C ALA A 9 11.23 -33.78 90.52
N VAL A 10 10.41 -34.87 90.44
CA VAL A 10 10.35 -36.28 89.90
C VAL A 10 8.90 -36.89 90.12
N ALA A 11 8.46 -37.92 89.35
CA ALA A 11 7.37 -38.93 89.59
C ALA A 11 5.96 -38.87 88.86
N THR A 12 4.93 -39.58 89.40
CA THR A 12 3.83 -40.35 88.69
C THR A 12 2.50 -40.50 89.53
N LYS A 13 1.41 -41.30 89.31
CA LYS A 13 1.10 -42.60 88.59
C LYS A 13 -0.45 -42.96 88.58
N GLU A 14 -0.98 -43.70 87.57
CA GLU A 14 -2.10 -44.74 87.54
C GLU A 14 -3.54 -44.52 88.17
N SER A 15 -4.65 -45.28 87.91
CA SER A 15 -5.18 -46.11 86.75
C SER A 15 -6.62 -46.73 86.92
N GLU A 16 -7.40 -46.83 85.80
CA GLU A 16 -8.38 -47.91 85.37
C GLU A 16 -9.83 -48.22 85.92
N HIS A 17 -10.64 -48.83 84.99
CA HIS A 17 -11.87 -49.71 85.04
C HIS A 17 -13.37 -49.24 85.11
N GLU A 18 -14.10 -49.51 84.00
CA GLU A 18 -15.46 -50.13 83.78
C GLU A 18 -16.88 -49.60 84.17
N SER A 19 -17.75 -49.50 83.13
CA SER A 19 -19.07 -50.21 82.93
C SER A 19 -20.48 -49.50 82.94
N ILE A 20 -21.14 -49.53 81.77
CA ILE A 20 -22.55 -49.97 81.49
C ILE A 20 -23.81 -49.06 81.73
N ARG A 21 -24.47 -48.72 80.58
CA ARG A 21 -25.94 -48.52 80.27
C ARG A 21 -26.72 -47.18 80.53
N LYS A 22 -27.24 -46.68 79.39
CA LYS A 22 -28.62 -46.18 79.06
C LYS A 22 -29.03 -44.69 79.21
N ALA A 23 -29.53 -44.20 78.05
CA ALA A 23 -30.61 -43.21 77.80
C ALA A 23 -30.35 -41.70 77.98
N ASP A 24 -30.58 -40.98 76.86
CA ASP A 24 -31.27 -39.68 76.64
C ASP A 24 -31.11 -38.54 77.69
N ASP A 25 -30.83 -37.27 77.35
CA ASP A 25 -31.07 -36.51 76.11
C ASP A 25 -30.23 -35.20 76.05
N ASN A 26 -30.25 -34.50 74.90
CA ASN A 26 -30.04 -33.07 74.67
C ASN A 26 -28.63 -32.39 74.83
N ARG A 27 -28.16 -31.93 73.65
CA ARG A 27 -27.65 -30.57 73.31
C ARG A 27 -26.16 -30.18 73.46
N HIS A 28 -25.61 -30.01 72.25
CA HIS A 28 -24.91 -28.82 71.72
C HIS A 28 -23.39 -28.69 71.86
N ASN A 29 -22.78 -28.47 70.69
CA ASN A 29 -21.50 -27.83 70.34
C ASN A 29 -20.28 -28.06 71.25
N ASP A 30 -19.23 -28.58 70.61
CA ASP A 30 -18.15 -27.65 70.26
C ASP A 30 -17.55 -27.94 68.86
N HIS A 31 -16.89 -26.96 68.26
CA HIS A 31 -16.28 -27.06 66.91
C HIS A 31 -14.75 -27.12 67.00
N ASP A 32 -14.15 -28.23 66.56
CA ASP A 32 -12.69 -28.33 66.36
C ASP A 32 -12.25 -27.77 64.99
N PRO A 33 -11.44 -26.68 64.94
CA PRO A 33 -10.91 -26.14 63.69
C PRO A 33 -9.73 -26.96 63.11
N GLU A 34 -9.03 -27.74 63.93
CA GLU A 34 -7.78 -28.42 63.58
C GLU A 34 -8.05 -29.57 62.59
N SER A 35 -9.05 -30.41 62.91
CA SER A 35 -9.56 -31.50 62.06
C SER A 35 -9.94 -31.05 60.64
N ASN A 36 -10.58 -29.88 60.50
CA ASN A 36 -11.00 -29.38 59.18
C ASN A 36 -9.82 -28.90 58.32
N ARG A 37 -8.79 -28.28 58.91
CA ARG A 37 -7.58 -27.87 58.17
C ARG A 37 -6.84 -29.07 57.58
N GLN A 38 -6.68 -30.14 58.35
CA GLN A 38 -6.02 -31.37 57.89
C GLN A 38 -6.79 -32.05 56.74
N ARG A 39 -8.13 -32.06 56.80
CA ARG A 39 -8.98 -32.57 55.72
C ARG A 39 -8.83 -31.76 54.43
N ILE A 40 -8.84 -30.42 54.51
CA ILE A 40 -8.68 -29.54 53.34
C ILE A 40 -7.29 -29.72 52.70
N ALA A 41 -6.23 -29.81 53.49
CA ALA A 41 -4.87 -30.05 52.99
C ALA A 41 -4.74 -31.41 52.26
N SER A 42 -5.34 -32.48 52.80
CA SER A 42 -5.42 -33.80 52.15
C SER A 42 -6.13 -33.74 50.80
N ILE A 43 -7.23 -32.98 50.69
CA ILE A 43 -7.98 -32.82 49.44
C ILE A 43 -7.16 -32.03 48.41
N ALA A 44 -6.57 -30.89 48.80
CA ALA A 44 -5.76 -30.07 47.91
C ALA A 44 -4.55 -30.83 47.34
N SER A 45 -3.88 -31.63 48.16
CA SER A 45 -2.76 -32.49 47.74
C SER A 45 -3.17 -33.50 46.65
N ARG A 46 -4.33 -34.16 46.82
CA ARG A 46 -4.86 -35.12 45.85
C ARG A 46 -5.22 -34.47 44.50
N PHE A 47 -5.82 -33.27 44.53
CA PHE A 47 -6.11 -32.52 43.30
C PHE A 47 -4.83 -32.07 42.57
N GLY A 48 -3.79 -31.64 43.31
CA GLY A 48 -2.49 -31.31 42.72
C GLY A 48 -1.84 -32.49 41.99
N GLY A 49 -1.87 -33.68 42.60
CA GLY A 49 -1.36 -34.92 41.97
C GLY A 49 -2.09 -35.30 40.68
N LEU A 50 -3.43 -35.21 40.68
CA LEU A 50 -4.25 -35.49 39.49
C LEU A 50 -4.00 -34.51 38.35
N ALA A 51 -3.86 -33.21 38.65
CA ALA A 51 -3.55 -32.19 37.65
C ALA A 51 -2.17 -32.42 36.99
N ALA A 52 -1.16 -32.80 37.77
CA ALA A 52 0.17 -33.14 37.26
C ALA A 52 0.15 -34.37 36.32
N GLN A 53 -0.58 -35.43 36.70
CA GLN A 53 -0.72 -36.63 35.87
C GLN A 53 -1.45 -36.34 34.54
N ALA A 54 -2.52 -35.55 34.57
CA ALA A 54 -3.25 -35.15 33.36
C ALA A 54 -2.37 -34.33 32.40
N SER A 55 -1.60 -33.37 32.92
CA SER A 55 -0.63 -32.58 32.14
C SER A 55 0.44 -33.47 31.48
N THR A 56 0.97 -34.46 32.22
CA THR A 56 2.00 -35.37 31.71
C THR A 56 1.47 -36.25 30.56
N GLN A 57 0.25 -36.80 30.68
CA GLN A 57 -0.38 -37.58 29.62
C GLN A 57 -0.72 -36.75 28.37
N ALA A 58 -1.19 -35.51 28.54
CA ALA A 58 -1.43 -34.60 27.42
C ALA A 58 -0.14 -34.29 26.65
N THR A 59 0.95 -34.02 27.38
CA THR A 59 2.28 -33.80 26.79
C THR A 59 2.72 -35.01 25.95
N GLN A 60 2.72 -36.21 26.53
CA GLN A 60 3.16 -37.44 25.84
C GLN A 60 2.36 -37.75 24.57
N LYS A 61 1.02 -37.58 24.60
CA LYS A 61 0.18 -37.78 23.40
C LYS A 61 0.50 -36.79 22.28
N SER A 62 0.80 -35.53 22.61
CA SER A 62 1.17 -34.53 21.59
C SER A 62 2.53 -34.83 20.93
N THR A 63 3.51 -35.34 21.68
CA THR A 63 4.84 -35.71 21.16
C THR A 63 4.76 -36.89 20.18
N ALA A 64 3.96 -37.92 20.50
CA ALA A 64 3.77 -39.07 19.63
C ALA A 64 3.13 -38.69 18.28
N ALA A 65 2.08 -37.84 18.30
CA ALA A 65 1.42 -37.36 17.09
C ALA A 65 2.35 -36.50 16.21
N ALA A 66 3.20 -35.66 16.81
CA ALA A 66 4.18 -34.85 16.08
C ALA A 66 5.26 -35.70 15.38
N THR A 67 5.66 -36.82 15.98
CA THR A 67 6.68 -37.73 15.41
C THR A 67 6.16 -38.41 14.14
N ALA A 68 4.97 -39.01 14.20
CA ALA A 68 4.36 -39.69 13.06
C ALA A 68 4.09 -38.76 11.86
N ALA A 69 3.75 -37.49 12.13
CA ALA A 69 3.60 -36.48 11.08
C ALA A 69 4.94 -36.14 10.39
N GLY A 70 6.05 -36.08 11.15
CA GLY A 70 7.38 -35.83 10.60
C GLY A 70 7.87 -36.92 9.65
N GLU A 71 7.60 -38.19 9.98
CA GLU A 71 7.98 -39.34 9.13
C GLU A 71 7.25 -39.35 7.79
N GLN A 72 5.95 -39.04 7.77
CA GLN A 72 5.17 -38.92 6.53
C GLN A 72 5.69 -37.78 5.62
N VAL A 73 6.06 -36.63 6.20
CA VAL A 73 6.64 -35.51 5.44
C VAL A 73 7.99 -35.90 4.82
N ALA A 74 8.85 -36.61 5.55
CA ALA A 74 10.14 -37.07 5.03
C ALA A 74 9.98 -38.02 3.82
N GLN A 75 8.99 -38.93 3.86
CA GLN A 75 8.67 -39.87 2.78
C GLN A 75 8.28 -39.13 1.48
N VAL A 76 7.44 -38.09 1.59
CA VAL A 76 7.00 -37.26 0.45
C VAL A 76 8.18 -36.47 -0.13
N VAL A 77 8.99 -35.83 0.70
CA VAL A 77 10.17 -35.04 0.27
C VAL A 77 11.18 -35.91 -0.50
N SER A 78 11.44 -37.14 -0.04
CA SER A 78 12.29 -38.11 -0.74
C SER A 78 11.77 -38.44 -2.14
N THR A 79 10.46 -38.73 -2.25
CA THR A 79 9.81 -39.11 -3.51
C THR A 79 9.86 -37.98 -4.54
N THR A 80 9.53 -36.75 -4.13
CA THR A 80 9.54 -35.56 -5.01
C THR A 80 10.95 -35.22 -5.51
N ARG A 81 11.98 -35.40 -4.69
CA ARG A 81 13.38 -35.11 -5.04
C ARG A 81 13.88 -35.98 -6.21
N ASN A 82 13.48 -37.26 -6.24
CA ASN A 82 13.91 -38.20 -7.28
C ASN A 82 13.21 -37.93 -8.64
N ALA A 83 11.95 -37.47 -8.62
CA ALA A 83 11.24 -37.06 -9.83
C ALA A 83 11.93 -35.85 -10.51
N ALA A 84 12.32 -34.83 -9.73
CA ALA A 84 12.98 -33.63 -10.23
C ALA A 84 14.37 -33.90 -10.87
N ALA A 85 15.13 -34.84 -10.29
CA ALA A 85 16.42 -35.26 -10.86
C ALA A 85 16.28 -35.83 -12.28
N THR A 86 15.25 -36.65 -12.51
CA THR A 86 15.01 -37.33 -13.80
C THR A 86 14.67 -36.33 -14.91
N GLN A 87 13.84 -35.32 -14.62
CA GLN A 87 13.48 -34.29 -15.61
C GLN A 87 14.66 -33.37 -15.99
N THR A 88 15.61 -33.15 -15.07
CA THR A 88 16.76 -32.26 -15.27
C THR A 88 17.71 -32.76 -16.37
N VAL A 89 17.84 -34.08 -16.55
CA VAL A 89 18.73 -34.70 -17.55
C VAL A 89 18.26 -34.43 -18.98
N GLY A 90 16.95 -34.54 -19.25
CA GLY A 90 16.39 -34.33 -20.59
C GLY A 90 16.53 -32.88 -21.09
N LEU A 91 16.46 -31.90 -20.18
CA LEU A 91 16.60 -30.49 -20.54
C LEU A 91 18.03 -30.12 -20.98
N LEU A 92 19.04 -30.77 -20.39
CA LEU A 92 20.45 -30.53 -20.73
C LEU A 92 20.80 -31.03 -22.14
N GLN A 93 20.18 -32.12 -22.61
CA GLN A 93 20.38 -32.60 -23.98
C GLN A 93 19.79 -31.64 -25.03
N ALA A 94 18.64 -31.00 -24.72
CA ALA A 94 18.03 -30.03 -25.63
C ALA A 94 18.89 -28.75 -25.80
N MET A 95 19.56 -28.29 -24.74
CA MET A 95 20.39 -27.08 -24.78
C MET A 95 21.69 -27.24 -25.58
N ALA A 96 22.16 -28.46 -25.83
CA ALA A 96 23.39 -28.72 -26.57
C ALA A 96 23.26 -28.52 -28.10
N LEU A 97 22.05 -28.32 -28.62
CA LEU A 97 21.74 -28.35 -30.06
C LEU A 97 21.69 -26.96 -30.73
N THR A 98 21.68 -25.87 -29.98
CA THR A 98 21.36 -24.51 -30.52
C THR A 98 22.56 -23.56 -30.67
N SER A 99 23.78 -23.97 -30.32
CA SER A 99 24.93 -23.07 -30.19
C SER A 99 25.85 -22.98 -31.43
N LYS A 100 25.29 -22.82 -32.64
CA LYS A 100 26.09 -22.58 -33.87
C LYS A 100 25.47 -21.53 -34.80
N ASN A 101 26.35 -20.62 -35.25
CA ASN A 101 26.23 -19.62 -36.33
C ASN A 101 25.81 -18.19 -35.94
N ALA A 102 26.81 -17.30 -35.81
CA ALA A 102 26.71 -15.85 -35.98
C ALA A 102 28.09 -15.27 -36.35
N SER A 103 28.20 -14.51 -37.45
CA SER A 103 29.47 -13.86 -37.87
C SER A 103 29.27 -12.78 -38.94
N SER A 104 29.91 -11.62 -38.75
CA SER A 104 30.02 -10.48 -39.70
C SER A 104 28.69 -9.75 -40.03
N THR A 105 28.65 -8.49 -40.51
CA THR A 105 29.68 -7.58 -41.07
C THR A 105 29.67 -6.18 -40.40
N SER A 106 30.53 -5.27 -40.87
CA SER A 106 30.79 -3.89 -40.40
C SER A 106 30.54 -2.83 -41.48
N ASP A 107 30.37 -1.55 -41.12
CA ASP A 107 30.93 -0.44 -41.93
C ASP A 107 31.17 0.89 -41.15
N LYS A 108 31.72 1.91 -41.82
CA LYS A 108 32.35 3.13 -41.25
C LYS A 108 31.84 4.48 -41.82
N ASP A 109 32.35 5.57 -41.22
CA ASP A 109 32.36 6.99 -41.66
C ASP A 109 30.98 7.72 -41.71
N ARG A 110 30.85 9.05 -41.49
CA ARG A 110 31.85 10.12 -41.24
C ARG A 110 31.30 11.28 -40.37
N ASN A 111 32.19 12.18 -39.91
CA ASN A 111 31.92 13.45 -39.19
C ASN A 111 31.35 14.53 -40.18
N THR A 112 30.70 15.65 -39.80
CA THR A 112 31.22 16.74 -38.94
C THR A 112 30.15 17.60 -38.21
N SER A 113 30.37 17.81 -36.91
CA SER A 113 30.15 19.06 -36.14
C SER A 113 28.84 19.88 -36.26
N ALA A 114 27.83 19.52 -35.46
CA ALA A 114 27.13 20.45 -34.57
C ALA A 114 26.61 19.67 -33.35
N LYS A 115 27.02 20.01 -32.11
CA LYS A 115 26.67 19.26 -30.89
C LYS A 115 25.82 20.10 -29.92
N PRO A 116 24.55 19.75 -29.67
CA PRO A 116 23.81 20.21 -28.51
C PRO A 116 24.38 19.65 -27.20
N TRP A 117 24.14 20.32 -26.07
CA TRP A 117 24.67 19.94 -24.75
C TRP A 117 23.99 18.71 -24.10
N TYR A 118 22.99 18.12 -24.75
CA TYR A 118 22.41 16.83 -24.36
C TYR A 118 22.40 15.86 -25.54
N GLY A 119 23.28 14.85 -25.48
CA GLY A 119 23.30 13.74 -26.43
C GLY A 119 22.24 12.71 -26.05
N TYR A 120 21.02 12.85 -26.57
CA TYR A 120 19.95 11.87 -26.40
C TYR A 120 20.28 10.59 -27.19
N GLU A 121 20.64 9.53 -26.49
CA GLU A 121 20.66 8.17 -27.06
C GLU A 121 19.25 7.59 -27.04
N SER A 122 18.81 6.97 -28.13
CA SER A 122 17.47 6.36 -28.15
C SER A 122 17.39 5.16 -27.18
N PRO A 123 16.27 4.97 -26.45
CA PRO A 123 16.09 3.80 -25.59
C PRO A 123 16.25 2.46 -26.32
N LEU A 124 16.02 2.43 -27.64
CA LEU A 124 16.23 1.24 -28.48
C LEU A 124 17.72 0.90 -28.66
N GLN A 125 18.59 1.91 -28.80
CA GLN A 125 20.05 1.73 -28.87
C GLN A 125 20.63 1.33 -27.51
N ALA A 126 20.16 1.98 -26.43
CA ALA A 126 20.52 1.60 -25.07
C ALA A 126 20.12 0.14 -24.76
N ARG A 127 18.91 -0.28 -25.12
CA ARG A 127 18.45 -1.68 -24.97
C ARG A 127 19.27 -2.67 -25.80
N ARG A 128 19.65 -2.32 -27.04
CA ARG A 128 20.53 -3.18 -27.87
C ARG A 128 21.90 -3.38 -27.24
N ARG A 129 22.54 -2.31 -26.74
CA ARG A 129 23.86 -2.39 -26.08
C ARG A 129 23.83 -3.19 -24.78
N LEU A 130 22.73 -3.13 -24.03
CA LEU A 130 22.54 -3.89 -22.80
C LEU A 130 22.27 -5.38 -23.07
N ALA A 131 21.62 -5.73 -24.18
CA ALA A 131 21.35 -7.12 -24.57
C ALA A 131 22.63 -7.94 -24.84
N GLU A 132 23.75 -7.30 -25.18
CA GLU A 132 25.05 -7.95 -25.37
C GLU A 132 25.72 -8.41 -24.06
N TYR A 133 25.20 -8.02 -22.89
CA TYR A 133 25.81 -8.27 -21.58
C TYR A 133 25.07 -9.27 -20.66
N GLU A 134 23.86 -9.73 -21.02
CA GLU A 134 23.08 -10.64 -20.15
C GLU A 134 23.53 -12.11 -20.22
N SER A 135 24.56 -12.43 -19.44
CA SER A 135 25.03 -13.79 -19.16
C SER A 135 24.08 -14.58 -18.19
N PRO A 136 24.31 -15.87 -17.87
CA PRO A 136 23.32 -16.82 -17.28
C PRO A 136 22.60 -16.52 -15.94
N LEU A 137 22.65 -15.29 -15.39
CA LEU A 137 21.92 -14.92 -14.18
C LEU A 137 20.40 -15.10 -14.30
N HIS A 138 19.81 -14.83 -15.47
CA HIS A 138 18.36 -14.94 -15.68
C HIS A 138 17.83 -16.39 -15.53
N ALA A 139 18.63 -17.39 -15.92
CA ALA A 139 18.28 -18.80 -15.71
C ALA A 139 18.30 -19.17 -14.21
N ARG A 140 19.33 -18.73 -13.48
CA ARG A 140 19.43 -18.96 -12.02
C ARG A 140 18.33 -18.27 -11.23
N ARG A 141 17.92 -17.05 -11.62
CA ARG A 141 16.81 -16.33 -10.98
C ARG A 141 15.46 -17.04 -11.13
N ARG A 142 15.17 -17.65 -12.29
CA ARG A 142 13.96 -18.49 -12.46
C ARG A 142 13.97 -19.73 -11.55
N LEU A 143 15.10 -20.43 -11.44
CA LEU A 143 15.23 -21.57 -10.52
C LEU A 143 15.06 -21.15 -9.04
N ALA A 144 15.61 -20.01 -8.64
CA ALA A 144 15.44 -19.47 -7.29
C ALA A 144 13.98 -19.09 -6.98
N ALA A 145 13.25 -18.53 -7.95
CA ALA A 145 11.82 -18.21 -7.79
C ALA A 145 10.97 -19.48 -7.58
N ILE A 146 11.23 -20.54 -8.36
CA ILE A 146 10.55 -21.83 -8.22
C ILE A 146 10.88 -22.47 -6.85
N ALA A 147 12.13 -22.42 -6.40
CA ALA A 147 12.53 -22.90 -5.08
C ALA A 147 11.84 -22.12 -3.94
N SER A 148 11.67 -20.80 -4.09
CA SER A 148 10.95 -19.96 -3.14
C SER A 148 9.45 -20.32 -3.06
N GLN A 149 8.80 -20.51 -4.21
CA GLN A 149 7.39 -20.93 -4.26
C GLN A 149 7.16 -22.33 -3.66
N LEU A 150 8.11 -23.25 -3.79
CA LEU A 150 8.05 -24.56 -3.14
C LEU A 150 8.36 -24.50 -1.62
N GLY A 151 9.14 -23.52 -1.16
CA GLY A 151 9.46 -23.34 0.26
C GLY A 151 8.29 -22.79 1.10
N LEU A 152 7.43 -21.97 0.50
CA LEU A 152 6.32 -21.30 1.20
C LEU A 152 5.17 -22.22 1.64
N ALA A 153 5.18 -23.50 1.28
CA ALA A 153 4.15 -24.47 1.65
C ALA A 153 4.31 -25.08 3.07
N THR A 154 5.39 -24.76 3.82
CA THR A 154 5.76 -25.51 5.04
C THR A 154 6.11 -24.68 6.28
N SER A 155 5.68 -23.42 6.39
CA SER A 155 5.92 -22.61 7.61
C SER A 155 4.80 -21.61 7.94
N SER A 156 3.78 -22.05 8.69
CA SER A 156 2.87 -21.15 9.42
C SER A 156 2.34 -21.79 10.70
N ALA A 157 3.12 -21.69 11.78
CA ALA A 157 2.68 -21.99 13.15
C ALA A 157 3.61 -21.30 14.17
N LYS A 158 3.01 -20.65 15.17
CA LYS A 158 3.67 -19.97 16.33
C LYS A 158 4.51 -18.73 15.98
N GLN A 159 3.99 -17.53 16.25
CA GLN A 159 4.39 -16.74 17.44
C GLN A 159 3.70 -15.35 17.50
N ALA A 160 2.82 -15.19 18.50
CA ALA A 160 2.50 -13.95 19.21
C ALA A 160 1.93 -14.42 20.57
N PRO A 161 2.38 -13.89 21.73
CA PRO A 161 1.94 -12.56 22.15
C PRO A 161 2.94 -11.78 23.03
N SER A 162 3.35 -10.57 22.60
CA SER A 162 4.07 -9.61 23.47
C SER A 162 4.01 -8.17 22.96
N LEU A 163 2.83 -7.54 22.98
CA LEU A 163 2.65 -6.16 22.48
C LEU A 163 1.58 -5.36 23.25
N LEU A 164 1.47 -5.59 24.56
CA LEU A 164 0.46 -4.96 25.43
C LEU A 164 1.02 -4.20 26.63
N SER A 165 2.35 -4.04 26.73
CA SER A 165 3.05 -3.37 27.85
C SER A 165 3.82 -2.10 27.45
N ALA A 166 3.55 -1.55 26.25
CA ALA A 166 4.18 -0.32 25.74
C ALA A 166 3.20 0.88 25.64
N LEU A 167 1.95 0.71 26.09
CA LEU A 167 0.86 1.69 25.96
C LEU A 167 0.58 2.46 27.27
N SER A 168 1.56 2.62 28.17
CA SER A 168 1.31 3.10 29.53
C SER A 168 2.42 3.95 30.16
N SER A 169 2.98 4.95 29.47
CA SER A 169 3.82 5.99 30.13
C SER A 169 4.07 7.29 29.33
N SER A 170 3.04 8.04 28.93
CA SER A 170 3.15 9.51 28.71
C SER A 170 1.78 10.17 28.50
N SER A 171 1.31 10.95 29.48
CA SER A 171 0.12 11.83 29.33
C SER A 171 0.48 13.16 28.67
N PRO A 172 -0.45 13.85 28.00
CA PRO A 172 -0.11 14.80 26.94
C PRO A 172 0.02 16.26 27.39
N HIS A 173 0.89 17.01 26.70
CA HIS A 173 0.79 18.46 26.64
C HIS A 173 -0.26 18.87 25.59
N HIS A 174 -1.39 19.39 26.07
CA HIS A 174 -2.46 19.87 25.19
C HIS A 174 -2.07 21.20 24.51
N HIS A 175 -1.89 21.16 23.20
CA HIS A 175 -2.25 22.29 22.34
C HIS A 175 -3.61 22.01 21.72
N ALA A 176 -4.62 22.77 22.13
CA ALA A 176 -5.96 22.66 21.59
C ALA A 176 -6.01 23.25 20.18
N ALA A 177 -5.88 22.41 19.16
CA ALA A 177 -6.39 22.74 17.83
C ALA A 177 -7.91 22.97 17.91
N SER A 178 -8.44 23.94 17.16
CA SER A 178 -9.83 24.39 17.29
C SER A 178 -10.83 23.26 16.99
N SER A 179 -11.46 22.72 18.03
CA SER A 179 -12.41 21.60 17.95
C SER A 179 -13.72 21.93 17.23
N SER A 180 -13.96 23.19 16.88
CA SER A 180 -15.13 23.63 16.09
C SER A 180 -14.99 23.37 14.59
N SER A 181 -13.78 23.06 14.09
CA SER A 181 -13.54 22.91 12.64
C SER A 181 -13.91 21.51 12.13
N SER A 182 -13.40 20.45 12.78
CA SER A 182 -13.50 19.07 12.25
C SER A 182 -14.93 18.53 12.17
N THR A 183 -15.83 18.99 13.04
CA THR A 183 -17.24 18.55 13.07
C THR A 183 -18.15 19.32 12.10
N LYS A 184 -17.70 20.44 11.50
CA LYS A 184 -18.45 21.16 10.46
C LYS A 184 -18.81 20.22 9.31
N TRP A 185 -17.84 19.42 8.87
CA TRP A 185 -17.92 18.58 7.69
C TRP A 185 -18.73 17.29 7.89
N ASP A 186 -19.09 16.94 9.14
CA ASP A 186 -19.99 15.82 9.44
C ASP A 186 -21.44 16.13 9.04
N THR A 187 -21.88 17.39 9.24
CA THR A 187 -23.31 17.77 9.19
C THR A 187 -23.65 18.90 8.21
N ILE A 188 -22.67 19.66 7.71
CA ILE A 188 -22.95 20.73 6.75
C ILE A 188 -23.53 20.18 5.45
N GLN A 189 -24.70 20.68 5.04
CA GLN A 189 -25.25 20.44 3.72
C GLN A 189 -24.38 21.14 2.68
N LEU A 190 -23.87 20.39 1.70
CA LEU A 190 -23.18 20.95 0.55
C LEU A 190 -24.20 21.32 -0.54
N PRO A 191 -23.90 22.31 -1.40
CA PRO A 191 -24.70 22.59 -2.59
C PRO A 191 -24.61 21.43 -3.58
N GLU A 192 -25.64 21.21 -4.40
CA GLU A 192 -25.51 20.37 -5.59
C GLU A 192 -24.63 21.06 -6.64
N TYR A 193 -24.12 20.30 -7.62
CA TYR A 193 -23.28 20.82 -8.71
C TYR A 193 -23.91 22.00 -9.46
N LYS A 194 -25.23 21.99 -9.65
CA LYS A 194 -26.00 23.07 -10.30
C LYS A 194 -26.07 24.36 -9.47
N ASP A 195 -25.90 24.25 -8.15
CA ASP A 195 -26.02 25.33 -7.15
C ASP A 195 -24.64 25.80 -6.65
N LEU A 196 -23.54 25.24 -7.19
CA LEU A 196 -22.18 25.64 -6.86
C LEU A 196 -21.90 27.08 -7.33
N PRO A 197 -21.17 27.89 -6.52
CA PRO A 197 -20.77 29.25 -6.89
C PRO A 197 -20.09 29.37 -8.26
N SER A 198 -20.34 30.51 -8.93
CA SER A 198 -19.56 30.94 -10.08
C SER A 198 -18.44 31.88 -9.61
N GLU A 199 -17.18 31.48 -9.74
CA GLU A 199 -16.01 32.28 -9.33
C GLU A 199 -15.09 32.54 -10.53
N GLY A 200 -14.51 33.74 -10.60
CA GLY A 200 -13.72 34.18 -11.77
C GLY A 200 -14.50 34.30 -13.09
N GLY A 201 -15.83 34.15 -13.07
CA GLY A 201 -16.68 34.06 -14.27
C GLY A 201 -16.89 32.64 -14.80
N TRP A 202 -16.43 31.61 -14.07
CA TRP A 202 -16.64 30.20 -14.42
C TRP A 202 -17.59 29.53 -13.43
N PRO A 203 -18.57 28.72 -13.90
CA PRO A 203 -19.55 28.07 -13.04
C PRO A 203 -18.93 26.88 -12.28
N ALA A 204 -19.71 26.34 -11.34
CA ALA A 204 -19.40 25.11 -10.61
C ALA A 204 -18.07 25.12 -9.85
N CYS A 205 -17.70 26.26 -9.27
CA CYS A 205 -16.50 26.43 -8.46
C CYS A 205 -16.79 26.19 -6.97
N ALA A 206 -15.87 25.54 -6.24
CA ALA A 206 -16.06 25.20 -4.82
C ALA A 206 -15.09 25.92 -3.86
N TRP A 207 -14.29 26.90 -4.31
CA TRP A 207 -13.29 27.57 -3.46
C TRP A 207 -13.93 28.17 -2.18
N SER A 208 -15.04 28.90 -2.33
CA SER A 208 -15.81 29.46 -1.22
C SER A 208 -16.57 28.42 -0.37
N VAL A 209 -16.84 27.21 -0.89
CA VAL A 209 -17.52 26.13 -0.15
C VAL A 209 -16.64 25.56 0.96
N TRP A 210 -15.37 25.30 0.64
CA TRP A 210 -14.37 24.81 1.59
C TRP A 210 -13.95 25.89 2.57
N GLY A 211 -13.64 27.08 2.05
CA GLY A 211 -13.36 28.30 2.81
C GLY A 211 -12.08 28.99 2.35
N GLN A 212 -11.97 30.29 2.63
CA GLN A 212 -10.84 31.10 2.16
C GLN A 212 -9.50 30.57 2.69
N GLY A 213 -8.60 30.23 1.78
CA GLY A 213 -7.25 29.74 2.10
C GLY A 213 -7.18 28.25 2.45
N ASP A 214 -8.24 27.48 2.24
CA ASP A 214 -8.22 26.01 2.37
C ASP A 214 -7.10 25.36 1.51
N GLN A 215 -6.63 24.19 1.94
CA GLN A 215 -5.52 23.44 1.34
C GLN A 215 -5.84 21.94 1.11
N LEU A 216 -7.11 21.52 1.29
CA LEU A 216 -7.52 20.10 1.30
C LEU A 216 -8.70 19.79 0.36
N GLY A 217 -9.52 20.78 0.03
CA GLY A 217 -10.75 20.66 -0.76
C GLY A 217 -11.66 19.55 -0.25
N THR A 218 -12.06 18.64 -1.12
CA THR A 218 -12.93 17.49 -0.77
C THR A 218 -12.36 16.55 0.31
N VAL A 219 -11.04 16.56 0.56
CA VAL A 219 -10.42 15.77 1.64
C VAL A 219 -10.88 16.25 3.03
N ASN A 220 -11.40 17.48 3.15
CA ASN A 220 -12.11 17.96 4.35
C ASN A 220 -13.30 17.05 4.76
N LEU A 221 -13.84 16.23 3.83
CA LEU A 221 -14.91 15.28 4.11
C LEU A 221 -14.44 14.02 4.85
N LEU A 222 -13.13 13.75 4.94
CA LEU A 222 -12.57 12.60 5.65
C LEU A 222 -12.45 12.88 7.16
N THR A 223 -13.58 13.22 7.79
CA THR A 223 -13.65 13.61 9.20
C THR A 223 -13.24 12.47 10.14
N PRO A 224 -12.78 12.75 11.36
CA PRO A 224 -12.51 11.72 12.36
C PRO A 224 -13.71 10.78 12.63
N ALA A 225 -14.94 11.28 12.50
CA ALA A 225 -16.15 10.48 12.66
C ALA A 225 -16.38 9.52 11.47
N LEU A 226 -16.24 10.01 10.23
CA LEU A 226 -16.39 9.17 9.03
C LEU A 226 -15.23 8.18 8.86
N VAL A 227 -14.00 8.56 9.21
CA VAL A 227 -12.83 7.65 9.24
C VAL A 227 -13.02 6.55 10.29
N LEU A 228 -13.43 6.90 11.52
CA LEU A 228 -13.70 5.92 12.58
C LEU A 228 -14.88 5.00 12.22
N ARG A 229 -15.91 5.54 11.56
CA ARG A 229 -17.03 4.77 11.03
C ARG A 229 -16.55 3.78 9.97
N ALA A 230 -15.76 4.23 9.00
CA ALA A 230 -15.21 3.37 7.94
C ALA A 230 -14.36 2.25 8.54
N ALA A 231 -13.45 2.54 9.47
CA ALA A 231 -12.63 1.51 10.13
C ALA A 231 -13.51 0.44 10.83
N LYS A 232 -14.52 0.85 11.59
CA LYS A 232 -15.45 -0.06 12.29
C LYS A 232 -16.35 -0.86 11.35
N GLU A 233 -16.86 -0.23 10.29
CA GLU A 233 -17.76 -0.85 9.33
C GLU A 233 -17.03 -1.74 8.31
N GLN A 234 -15.77 -1.45 7.98
CA GLN A 234 -15.08 -2.02 6.84
C GLN A 234 -13.82 -2.86 7.16
N ILE A 235 -13.40 -2.95 8.42
CA ILE A 235 -12.38 -3.94 8.84
C ILE A 235 -13.07 -5.08 9.59
N LYS A 236 -13.14 -6.27 8.96
CA LYS A 236 -13.80 -7.49 9.45
C LYS A 236 -12.87 -8.70 9.42
N THR A 237 -11.94 -8.75 8.48
CA THR A 237 -11.06 -9.90 8.21
C THR A 237 -9.59 -9.59 8.53
N GLY A 238 -9.19 -8.32 8.47
CA GLY A 238 -7.78 -7.91 8.52
C GLY A 238 -7.01 -8.19 7.22
N ARG A 239 -7.71 -8.60 6.15
CA ARG A 239 -7.11 -8.83 4.84
C ARG A 239 -6.82 -7.49 4.17
N THR A 240 -5.54 -7.10 4.18
CA THR A 240 -5.04 -5.94 3.44
C THR A 240 -4.54 -6.33 2.04
N VAL A 241 -4.83 -5.47 1.06
CA VAL A 241 -4.36 -5.50 -0.32
C VAL A 241 -3.63 -4.18 -0.60
N SER A 242 -2.41 -4.25 -1.14
CA SER A 242 -1.72 -3.05 -1.63
C SER A 242 -2.26 -2.65 -3.00
N LEU A 243 -2.44 -1.35 -3.23
CA LEU A 243 -2.94 -0.79 -4.48
C LEU A 243 -1.83 -0.09 -5.29
N ASN A 244 -0.57 -0.29 -4.87
CA ASN A 244 0.60 0.29 -5.51
C ASN A 244 1.11 -0.65 -6.61
N TRP A 245 1.05 -0.18 -7.84
CA TRP A 245 1.74 -0.80 -8.97
C TRP A 245 3.26 -0.74 -8.74
N PRO A 246 4.05 -1.77 -9.15
CA PRO A 246 5.48 -1.77 -8.94
C PRO A 246 6.13 -0.52 -9.55
N VAL A 247 6.90 0.24 -8.76
CA VAL A 247 7.41 1.59 -9.09
C VAL A 247 8.29 1.73 -10.35
N HIS A 248 8.60 0.61 -11.02
CA HIS A 248 9.26 0.57 -12.32
C HIS A 248 8.29 0.41 -13.51
N LEU A 249 6.98 0.41 -13.23
CA LEU A 249 5.89 0.32 -14.19
C LEU A 249 5.05 1.61 -14.20
N PRO A 250 4.60 2.07 -15.38
CA PRO A 250 4.83 1.45 -16.68
C PRO A 250 6.27 1.71 -17.16
N ALA A 251 6.91 0.68 -17.73
CA ALA A 251 8.32 0.72 -18.15
C ALA A 251 8.61 1.81 -19.20
N GLU A 252 7.57 2.23 -19.92
CA GLU A 252 7.50 3.43 -20.75
C GLU A 252 6.39 4.34 -20.18
N PRO A 253 6.72 5.39 -19.39
CA PRO A 253 5.71 6.28 -18.86
C PRO A 253 4.99 7.12 -19.92
N PHE A 254 3.69 7.23 -19.73
CA PHE A 254 2.79 8.01 -20.58
C PHE A 254 3.14 9.51 -20.50
N PHE A 255 2.64 10.31 -21.45
CA PHE A 255 2.94 11.74 -21.59
C PHE A 255 4.44 12.07 -21.72
N ARG A 256 5.29 11.09 -22.09
CA ARG A 256 6.76 11.21 -22.12
C ARG A 256 7.39 11.56 -20.75
N ARG A 257 6.71 11.19 -19.64
CA ARG A 257 7.25 11.31 -18.28
C ARG A 257 8.51 10.41 -18.12
N LYS A 258 9.41 10.72 -17.18
CA LYS A 258 10.71 10.01 -17.06
C LYS A 258 10.57 8.67 -16.32
N ALA A 259 10.99 7.59 -16.97
CA ALA A 259 11.04 6.25 -16.38
C ALA A 259 11.88 6.21 -15.10
N PHE A 260 11.39 5.48 -14.10
CA PHE A 260 12.04 5.27 -12.81
C PHE A 260 13.43 4.65 -12.96
N THR A 261 14.39 5.10 -12.16
CA THR A 261 15.71 4.46 -12.05
C THR A 261 16.01 4.09 -10.61
N HIS A 262 16.66 2.94 -10.42
CA HIS A 262 17.04 2.40 -9.11
C HIS A 262 18.49 1.92 -9.17
N LYS A 263 19.30 2.37 -8.20
CA LYS A 263 20.75 2.11 -8.11
C LYS A 263 21.11 1.69 -6.69
N PRO A 264 20.99 0.40 -6.35
CA PRO A 264 21.42 -0.13 -5.05
C PRO A 264 22.94 -0.23 -4.97
N PHE A 265 23.51 0.01 -3.78
CA PHE A 265 24.94 -0.06 -3.50
C PHE A 265 25.23 -0.51 -2.06
N GLY A 266 26.32 -1.26 -1.86
CA GLY A 266 26.76 -1.72 -0.54
C GLY A 266 27.74 -0.74 0.11
N LYS A 267 27.56 -0.40 1.39
CA LYS A 267 28.45 0.54 2.11
C LYS A 267 29.84 -0.03 2.43
N GLY A 268 30.00 -1.35 2.47
CA GLY A 268 31.32 -2.01 2.53
C GLY A 268 32.02 -2.14 1.17
N GLY A 269 31.45 -1.60 0.08
CA GLY A 269 32.01 -1.72 -1.27
C GLY A 269 32.82 -0.50 -1.73
N PRO A 270 33.61 -0.61 -2.82
CA PRO A 270 34.48 0.48 -3.34
C PRO A 270 33.78 1.80 -3.71
N GLY A 271 32.44 1.87 -3.68
CA GLY A 271 31.67 3.08 -3.95
C GLY A 271 31.42 3.97 -2.72
N TYR A 272 31.76 3.52 -1.50
CA TYR A 272 31.44 4.25 -0.26
C TYR A 272 32.63 4.47 0.69
N THR A 273 33.80 3.89 0.40
CA THR A 273 34.91 3.86 1.37
C THR A 273 35.52 5.24 1.64
N GLY A 274 35.72 6.10 0.62
CA GLY A 274 36.51 7.35 0.75
C GLY A 274 36.22 8.22 1.99
N PRO A 275 34.98 8.63 2.28
CA PRO A 275 34.64 9.39 3.49
C PRO A 275 34.83 8.59 4.79
N ARG A 276 34.54 7.28 4.77
CA ARG A 276 34.82 6.36 5.89
C ARG A 276 36.32 6.25 6.15
N ASP A 277 37.13 6.10 5.11
CA ASP A 277 38.57 5.87 5.21
C ASP A 277 39.27 7.10 5.82
N ALA A 278 38.80 8.30 5.48
CA ALA A 278 39.21 9.55 6.12
C ALA A 278 38.82 9.61 7.60
N TYR A 279 37.60 9.17 7.96
CA TYR A 279 37.15 9.07 9.36
C TYR A 279 37.94 8.02 10.15
N VAL A 280 38.18 6.84 9.57
CA VAL A 280 39.00 5.77 10.16
C VAL A 280 40.44 6.23 10.36
N ALA A 281 41.03 6.97 9.41
CA ALA A 281 42.35 7.57 9.57
C ALA A 281 42.37 8.64 10.69
N HIS A 282 41.32 9.44 10.83
CA HIS A 282 41.18 10.39 11.94
C HIS A 282 41.09 9.67 13.29
N ILE A 283 40.24 8.65 13.43
CA ILE A 283 40.10 7.86 14.67
C ILE A 283 41.41 7.15 15.02
N ARG A 284 42.09 6.49 14.06
CA ARG A 284 43.40 5.86 14.28
C ARG A 284 44.49 6.86 14.71
N LYS A 285 44.39 8.13 14.29
CA LYS A 285 45.30 9.21 14.70
C LYS A 285 44.98 9.76 16.09
N ALA A 286 43.70 9.87 16.45
CA ALA A 286 43.25 10.38 17.75
C ALA A 286 43.36 9.33 18.87
N HIS A 287 43.17 8.06 18.53
CA HIS A 287 43.06 6.95 19.47
C HIS A 287 43.81 5.71 18.91
N PRO A 288 45.16 5.67 19.00
CA PRO A 288 45.97 4.60 18.42
C PRO A 288 45.67 3.21 19.02
N ASP A 289 45.14 3.17 20.25
CA ASP A 289 44.79 1.94 20.96
C ASP A 289 43.47 1.30 20.47
N ILE A 290 42.67 2.02 19.67
CA ILE A 290 41.41 1.51 19.11
C ILE A 290 41.71 0.61 17.91
N LYS A 291 41.55 -0.70 18.11
CA LYS A 291 41.55 -1.69 17.02
C LYS A 291 40.29 -1.53 16.15
N VAL A 292 40.38 -0.66 15.14
CA VAL A 292 39.38 -0.60 14.06
C VAL A 292 39.40 -1.93 13.31
N VAL A 293 38.26 -2.64 13.34
CA VAL A 293 38.05 -3.90 12.64
C VAL A 293 37.86 -3.65 11.14
N ASP A 294 38.32 -4.57 10.30
CA ASP A 294 38.02 -4.54 8.86
C ASP A 294 36.52 -4.76 8.64
N ASP A 295 35.91 -3.87 7.85
CA ASP A 295 34.47 -3.82 7.63
C ASP A 295 34.11 -3.80 6.13
N ASP A 296 35.07 -4.07 5.23
CA ASP A 296 34.90 -4.09 3.77
C ASP A 296 33.96 -5.21 3.23
N ARG A 297 33.14 -5.81 4.12
CA ARG A 297 32.05 -6.76 3.89
C ARG A 297 30.85 -6.59 4.84
N VAL A 298 30.63 -5.43 5.49
CA VAL A 298 29.41 -5.26 6.34
C VAL A 298 28.15 -5.46 5.49
N PRO A 299 27.14 -6.23 5.95
CA PRO A 299 25.85 -6.37 5.28
C PRO A 299 24.98 -5.10 5.43
N ILE A 300 25.47 -3.96 4.93
CA ILE A 300 24.73 -2.69 4.82
C ILE A 300 24.63 -2.33 3.35
N SER A 301 23.42 -2.05 2.89
CA SER A 301 23.12 -1.56 1.54
C SER A 301 22.12 -0.41 1.61
N ASP A 302 22.27 0.52 0.68
CA ASP A 302 21.40 1.67 0.45
C ASP A 302 21.05 1.68 -1.05
N GLU A 303 20.07 2.48 -1.45
CA GLU A 303 19.84 2.79 -2.87
C GLU A 303 19.68 4.28 -3.17
N ILE A 304 20.00 4.65 -4.40
CA ILE A 304 19.53 5.90 -5.01
C ILE A 304 18.37 5.55 -5.94
N VAL A 305 17.24 6.22 -5.74
CA VAL A 305 16.09 6.19 -6.66
C VAL A 305 15.94 7.53 -7.35
N GLU A 306 15.55 7.51 -8.63
CA GLU A 306 15.12 8.69 -9.37
C GLU A 306 13.73 8.43 -9.94
N LEU A 307 12.76 9.23 -9.53
CA LEU A 307 11.34 9.06 -9.81
C LEU A 307 10.73 10.38 -10.28
N ASN A 308 10.06 10.37 -11.42
CA ASN A 308 9.01 11.36 -11.67
C ASN A 308 7.75 10.90 -10.93
N THR A 309 7.20 11.73 -10.04
CA THR A 309 6.07 11.35 -9.17
C THR A 309 4.76 11.08 -9.91
N GLN A 310 4.71 11.30 -11.23
CA GLN A 310 3.58 10.99 -12.10
C GLN A 310 3.80 9.75 -13.00
N SER A 311 4.81 8.91 -12.70
CA SER A 311 5.20 7.78 -13.57
C SER A 311 4.85 6.39 -13.01
N GLY A 312 3.79 6.29 -12.22
CA GLY A 312 3.30 5.06 -11.59
C GLY A 312 2.04 5.37 -10.76
N SER A 313 1.63 4.50 -9.83
CA SER A 313 0.50 4.78 -8.94
C SER A 313 0.74 6.07 -8.15
N GLN A 314 -0.12 7.07 -8.30
CA GLN A 314 0.13 8.44 -7.84
C GLN A 314 -1.09 9.11 -7.23
N TRP A 315 -0.88 10.21 -6.52
CA TRP A 315 -1.88 11.21 -6.16
C TRP A 315 -1.44 12.57 -6.67
N ASP A 316 -2.28 13.21 -7.49
CA ASP A 316 -2.09 14.58 -7.94
C ASP A 316 -2.57 15.57 -6.90
N GLY A 317 -1.65 16.43 -6.47
CA GLY A 317 -1.95 17.56 -5.61
C GLY A 317 -2.42 18.76 -6.42
N PHE A 318 -2.95 19.78 -5.74
CA PHE A 318 -3.54 20.97 -6.38
C PHE A 318 -2.51 21.92 -7.03
N ARG A 319 -1.24 21.51 -7.12
CA ARG A 319 -0.18 22.10 -7.95
C ARG A 319 0.03 21.38 -9.29
N HIS A 320 -0.60 20.23 -9.53
CA HIS A 320 -0.35 19.42 -10.74
C HIS A 320 -1.01 20.03 -11.98
N PHE A 321 -2.33 20.25 -11.91
CA PHE A 321 -3.10 20.82 -13.00
C PHE A 321 -3.85 22.07 -12.54
N GLY A 322 -3.91 23.08 -13.41
CA GLY A 322 -4.60 24.35 -13.18
C GLY A 322 -5.71 24.55 -14.21
N HIS A 323 -6.74 25.32 -13.86
CA HIS A 323 -7.82 25.68 -14.77
C HIS A 323 -7.28 26.66 -15.84
N MET A 324 -7.13 26.17 -17.07
CA MET A 324 -6.37 26.85 -18.13
C MET A 324 -6.98 28.19 -18.55
N PRO A 325 -8.32 28.35 -18.71
CA PRO A 325 -8.92 29.64 -19.08
C PRO A 325 -8.74 30.75 -18.04
N LEU A 326 -8.58 30.41 -16.76
CA LEU A 326 -8.31 31.38 -15.69
C LEU A 326 -6.82 31.53 -15.35
N ASN A 327 -5.98 30.59 -15.78
CA ASN A 327 -4.55 30.54 -15.45
C ASN A 327 -4.28 30.48 -13.92
N VAL A 328 -5.09 29.69 -13.21
CA VAL A 328 -5.04 29.51 -11.75
C VAL A 328 -5.03 28.02 -11.36
N PHE A 329 -4.54 27.76 -10.15
CA PHE A 329 -4.71 26.52 -9.40
C PHE A 329 -5.87 26.67 -8.39
N TYR A 330 -6.06 25.66 -7.53
CA TYR A 330 -7.08 25.65 -6.48
C TYR A 330 -7.10 26.92 -5.61
N GLY A 331 -8.29 27.33 -5.18
CA GLY A 331 -8.49 28.55 -4.39
C GLY A 331 -8.20 29.85 -5.15
N GLY A 332 -8.15 29.80 -6.49
CA GLY A 332 -7.83 30.95 -7.34
C GLY A 332 -6.36 31.38 -7.30
N VAL A 333 -5.46 30.53 -6.79
CA VAL A 333 -4.02 30.84 -6.69
C VAL A 333 -3.42 30.93 -8.11
N LYS A 334 -2.89 32.09 -8.47
CA LYS A 334 -2.38 32.36 -9.82
C LYS A 334 -1.22 31.43 -10.18
N ARG A 335 -1.11 31.07 -11.47
CA ARG A 335 0.01 30.26 -11.99
C ARG A 335 1.38 30.78 -11.54
N GLY A 336 1.61 32.10 -11.58
CA GLY A 336 2.86 32.73 -11.13
C GLY A 336 3.17 32.45 -9.66
N ASP A 337 2.19 32.64 -8.76
CA ASP A 337 2.38 32.44 -7.31
C ASP A 337 2.79 31.00 -6.93
N ILE A 338 2.54 30.01 -7.79
CA ILE A 338 3.08 28.64 -7.68
C ILE A 338 4.38 28.48 -8.47
N HIS A 339 4.42 28.86 -9.75
CA HIS A 339 5.56 28.60 -10.63
C HIS A 339 6.83 29.36 -10.25
N ASP A 340 6.69 30.57 -9.71
CA ASP A 340 7.82 31.38 -9.24
C ASP A 340 8.52 30.68 -8.05
N THR A 341 7.81 29.82 -7.30
CA THR A 341 8.40 29.01 -6.22
C THR A 341 9.35 27.91 -6.73
N PHE A 342 9.27 27.55 -8.02
CA PHE A 342 10.17 26.54 -8.62
C PHE A 342 11.55 27.11 -8.96
N ALA A 343 11.70 28.44 -8.99
CA ALA A 343 12.99 29.12 -9.11
C ALA A 343 13.71 29.27 -7.76
N ASP A 344 13.02 29.04 -6.64
CA ASP A 344 13.61 29.10 -5.30
C ASP A 344 14.47 27.87 -5.01
N THR A 345 15.77 28.00 -5.30
CA THR A 345 16.81 27.01 -5.04
C THR A 345 17.32 26.99 -3.60
N SER A 346 16.82 27.86 -2.71
CA SER A 346 17.18 27.79 -1.29
C SER A 346 16.69 26.46 -0.69
N PRO A 347 17.44 25.84 0.25
CA PRO A 347 17.05 24.55 0.82
C PRO A 347 15.69 24.66 1.52
N GLN A 348 14.84 23.63 1.38
CA GLN A 348 13.63 23.54 2.20
C GLN A 348 14.04 23.58 3.69
N PRO A 349 13.37 24.36 4.56
CA PRO A 349 13.97 24.72 5.83
C PRO A 349 14.15 23.52 6.78
N GLY A 350 15.37 23.31 7.26
CA GLY A 350 15.71 22.20 8.16
C GLY A 350 15.28 22.40 9.62
N ASP A 351 14.94 23.63 10.03
CA ASP A 351 14.39 23.92 11.38
C ASP A 351 12.84 23.96 11.34
N PRO A 352 12.14 23.03 12.02
CA PRO A 352 10.68 23.01 12.07
C PRO A 352 10.01 24.31 12.53
N LYS A 353 10.71 25.17 13.28
CA LYS A 353 10.20 26.49 13.71
C LYS A 353 9.91 27.41 12.50
N THR A 354 10.63 27.22 11.40
CA THR A 354 10.56 28.10 10.22
C THR A 354 9.50 27.69 9.21
N TRP A 355 8.99 26.45 9.26
CA TRP A 355 7.93 25.95 8.35
C TRP A 355 6.65 26.79 8.38
N ASN A 356 6.42 27.52 9.47
CA ASN A 356 5.25 28.38 9.69
C ASN A 356 5.44 29.85 9.28
N SER A 357 6.60 30.24 8.74
CA SER A 357 6.84 31.61 8.26
C SER A 357 5.92 31.97 7.09
N LYS A 358 5.77 33.27 6.81
CA LYS A 358 4.95 33.76 5.69
C LYS A 358 5.53 33.32 4.33
N GLU A 359 6.85 33.27 4.26
CA GLU A 359 7.66 32.88 3.11
C GLU A 359 7.54 31.37 2.87
N ALA A 360 7.70 30.56 3.92
CA ALA A 360 7.50 29.11 3.87
C ALA A 360 6.06 28.76 3.47
N LYS A 361 5.06 29.47 4.02
CA LYS A 361 3.65 29.32 3.65
C LYS A 361 3.39 29.68 2.19
N LYS A 362 3.92 30.79 1.67
CA LYS A 362 3.81 31.10 0.23
C LYS A 362 4.48 30.02 -0.62
N ARG A 363 5.73 29.65 -0.30
CA ARG A 363 6.51 28.65 -1.04
C ARG A 363 5.80 27.30 -1.13
N ASN A 364 5.10 26.89 -0.07
CA ASN A 364 4.58 25.54 0.08
C ASN A 364 3.06 25.39 -0.11
N ALA A 365 2.28 26.48 -0.19
CA ALA A 365 0.81 26.45 -0.40
C ALA A 365 0.39 25.54 -1.57
N LEU A 366 -0.71 24.80 -1.41
CA LEU A 366 -1.19 23.74 -2.31
C LEU A 366 -0.25 22.52 -2.48
N GLY A 367 0.87 22.48 -1.77
CA GLY A 367 1.83 21.37 -1.85
C GLY A 367 1.29 20.08 -1.23
N ILE A 368 1.63 18.93 -1.83
CA ILE A 368 1.13 17.60 -1.47
C ILE A 368 1.28 17.22 0.02
N HIS A 369 2.22 17.84 0.73
CA HIS A 369 2.34 17.72 2.19
C HIS A 369 1.05 18.04 2.98
N HIS A 370 0.12 18.85 2.46
CA HIS A 370 -1.16 19.08 3.14
C HIS A 370 -2.00 17.78 3.17
N LEU A 371 -2.05 17.04 2.06
CA LEU A 371 -2.70 15.73 2.00
C LEU A 371 -1.92 14.67 2.78
N ALA A 372 -0.58 14.75 2.83
CA ALA A 372 0.26 13.84 3.64
C ALA A 372 0.06 14.01 5.16
N ASN A 373 -0.12 15.25 5.63
CA ASN A 373 -0.32 15.55 7.04
C ASN A 373 -1.76 15.28 7.51
N HIS A 374 -2.75 15.28 6.59
CA HIS A 374 -4.11 14.83 6.88
C HIS A 374 -4.26 13.30 6.75
N GLY A 375 -3.63 12.71 5.73
CA GLY A 375 -3.89 11.35 5.27
C GLY A 375 -5.14 11.26 4.40
N ILE A 376 -5.14 10.35 3.43
CA ILE A 376 -6.32 10.02 2.62
C ILE A 376 -6.82 8.66 3.13
N CYS A 377 -7.72 8.72 4.10
CA CYS A 377 -8.18 7.57 4.90
C CYS A 377 -9.72 7.59 4.95
N GLY A 378 -10.40 6.45 4.77
CA GLY A 378 -11.87 6.45 4.73
C GLY A 378 -12.50 5.14 4.25
N ARG A 379 -13.75 5.22 3.78
CA ARG A 379 -14.42 4.12 3.10
C ARG A 379 -14.04 4.18 1.63
N GLY A 380 -13.30 3.18 1.16
CA GLY A 380 -13.04 2.98 -0.25
C GLY A 380 -14.19 2.18 -0.88
N VAL A 381 -14.51 2.52 -2.12
CA VAL A 381 -15.50 1.83 -2.94
C VAL A 381 -14.89 1.55 -4.31
N LEU A 382 -14.81 0.28 -4.71
CA LEU A 382 -14.40 -0.11 -6.06
C LEU A 382 -15.61 -0.24 -6.99
N LEU A 383 -15.54 0.32 -8.18
CA LEU A 383 -16.38 -0.07 -9.33
C LEU A 383 -15.50 -0.82 -10.34
N ASP A 384 -15.77 -2.11 -10.54
CA ASP A 384 -15.08 -2.94 -11.54
C ASP A 384 -15.80 -2.85 -12.90
N VAL A 385 -15.79 -1.63 -13.44
CA VAL A 385 -16.47 -1.28 -14.71
C VAL A 385 -15.94 -2.14 -15.85
N PHE A 386 -14.64 -2.44 -15.89
CA PHE A 386 -14.05 -3.30 -16.89
C PHE A 386 -14.62 -4.72 -16.87
N GLU A 387 -14.73 -5.34 -15.70
CA GLU A 387 -15.35 -6.67 -15.56
C GLU A 387 -16.83 -6.63 -15.97
N TYR A 388 -17.57 -5.65 -15.44
CA TYR A 388 -19.00 -5.50 -15.70
C TYR A 388 -19.29 -5.33 -17.20
N LEU A 389 -18.66 -4.36 -17.87
CA LEU A 389 -18.91 -4.09 -19.29
C LEU A 389 -18.44 -5.22 -20.20
N SER A 390 -17.32 -5.87 -19.89
CA SER A 390 -16.79 -6.97 -20.71
C SER A 390 -17.74 -8.18 -20.76
N HIS A 391 -18.45 -8.48 -19.67
CA HIS A 391 -19.38 -9.62 -19.61
C HIS A 391 -20.84 -9.24 -19.90
N HIS A 392 -21.29 -8.03 -19.57
CA HIS A 392 -22.69 -7.61 -19.79
C HIS A 392 -22.88 -6.99 -21.17
N GLY A 393 -21.95 -6.13 -21.62
CA GLY A 393 -21.99 -5.39 -22.87
C GLY A 393 -22.51 -3.96 -22.72
N THR A 394 -22.26 -3.16 -23.75
CA THR A 394 -22.41 -1.69 -23.73
C THR A 394 -23.80 -1.20 -24.13
N ASN A 395 -24.66 -2.08 -24.67
CA ASN A 395 -25.99 -1.80 -25.24
C ASN A 395 -27.02 -1.19 -24.28
N HIS A 396 -26.68 -0.98 -23.00
CA HIS A 396 -27.56 -0.36 -22.01
C HIS A 396 -27.43 1.17 -21.96
N VAL A 397 -26.54 1.75 -22.79
CA VAL A 397 -26.32 3.18 -22.97
C VAL A 397 -26.28 3.48 -24.47
N GLU A 398 -27.01 4.51 -24.92
CA GLU A 398 -26.85 5.07 -26.27
C GLU A 398 -25.59 5.95 -26.30
N ARG A 399 -24.75 5.81 -27.34
CA ARG A 399 -23.39 6.35 -27.39
C ARG A 399 -23.16 7.13 -28.68
N ASP A 400 -22.22 8.06 -28.63
CA ASP A 400 -21.76 8.77 -29.83
C ASP A 400 -20.95 7.86 -30.75
N ASP A 401 -20.75 8.31 -32.01
CA ASP A 401 -19.95 7.62 -33.05
C ASP A 401 -18.43 7.63 -32.75
N TYR A 402 -18.04 7.53 -31.48
CA TYR A 402 -16.64 7.36 -31.10
C TYR A 402 -16.18 5.94 -31.43
N ALA A 403 -15.13 5.81 -32.24
CA ALA A 403 -14.63 4.51 -32.69
C ALA A 403 -13.82 3.79 -31.58
N TYR A 404 -14.48 2.95 -30.79
CA TYR A 404 -13.84 2.00 -29.87
C TYR A 404 -13.78 0.58 -30.45
N SER A 405 -12.74 -0.17 -30.07
CA SER A 405 -12.57 -1.58 -30.46
C SER A 405 -13.05 -2.53 -29.34
N HIS A 406 -12.90 -3.84 -29.55
CA HIS A 406 -13.24 -4.86 -28.57
C HIS A 406 -12.01 -5.76 -28.27
N TRP A 407 -11.72 -6.01 -26.99
CA TRP A 407 -10.68 -6.94 -26.60
C TRP A 407 -11.22 -8.38 -26.66
N SER A 408 -11.24 -8.97 -27.86
CA SER A 408 -11.89 -10.27 -28.16
C SER A 408 -11.44 -11.44 -27.29
N SER A 409 -10.22 -11.42 -26.72
CA SER A 409 -9.71 -12.49 -25.87
C SER A 409 -10.04 -12.33 -24.37
N TYR A 410 -10.85 -11.33 -24.00
CA TYR A 410 -11.30 -11.11 -22.62
C TYR A 410 -12.83 -11.03 -22.55
N GLY A 411 -13.42 -11.48 -21.43
CA GLY A 411 -14.85 -11.33 -21.11
C GLY A 411 -15.88 -11.99 -22.04
N GLY A 412 -15.46 -12.73 -23.07
CA GLY A 412 -16.35 -13.19 -24.14
C GLY A 412 -16.60 -12.16 -25.25
N GLY A 413 -15.79 -11.09 -25.31
CA GLY A 413 -15.66 -10.24 -26.50
C GLY A 413 -16.71 -9.13 -26.70
N LYS A 414 -17.48 -8.74 -25.67
CA LYS A 414 -18.47 -7.67 -25.78
C LYS A 414 -17.86 -6.27 -25.71
N ALA A 415 -17.54 -5.70 -26.88
CA ALA A 415 -17.55 -4.25 -27.14
C ALA A 415 -16.77 -3.31 -26.16
N TYR A 416 -15.69 -3.77 -25.54
CA TYR A 416 -14.83 -2.97 -24.67
C TYR A 416 -13.35 -3.33 -24.88
N ASP A 417 -12.46 -2.33 -24.95
CA ASP A 417 -11.00 -2.51 -24.90
C ASP A 417 -10.38 -1.33 -24.11
N PRO A 418 -9.70 -1.56 -22.97
CA PRO A 418 -9.03 -0.50 -22.20
C PRO A 418 -7.98 0.31 -23.00
N ARG A 419 -7.50 -0.21 -24.14
CA ARG A 419 -6.52 0.44 -25.02
C ARG A 419 -7.10 1.58 -25.87
N THR A 420 -8.42 1.62 -26.09
CA THR A 420 -9.07 2.69 -26.88
C THR A 420 -9.55 3.83 -25.99
N GLY A 421 -9.90 4.97 -26.57
CA GLY A 421 -10.59 6.07 -25.86
C GLY A 421 -12.04 5.76 -25.45
N PHE A 422 -12.32 4.59 -24.85
CA PHE A 422 -13.67 4.20 -24.45
C PHE A 422 -14.22 5.11 -23.35
N ARG A 423 -15.41 5.64 -23.58
CA ARG A 423 -16.12 6.60 -22.71
C ARG A 423 -16.95 5.89 -21.64
N ILE A 424 -16.48 5.89 -20.40
CA ILE A 424 -17.26 5.38 -19.25
C ILE A 424 -18.23 6.47 -18.82
N THR A 425 -19.51 6.22 -19.04
CA THR A 425 -20.63 7.14 -18.77
C THR A 425 -21.11 7.03 -17.32
N VAL A 426 -21.93 7.97 -16.85
CA VAL A 426 -22.59 7.87 -15.54
C VAL A 426 -23.50 6.64 -15.47
N ALA A 427 -24.19 6.31 -16.57
CA ALA A 427 -25.02 5.11 -16.67
C ALA A 427 -24.21 3.82 -16.45
N ASP A 428 -22.98 3.71 -17.00
CA ASP A 428 -22.09 2.57 -16.75
C ASP A 428 -21.70 2.46 -15.26
N LEU A 429 -21.37 3.59 -14.61
CA LEU A 429 -21.00 3.62 -13.19
C LEU A 429 -22.18 3.21 -12.29
N VAL A 430 -23.38 3.70 -12.58
CA VAL A 430 -24.61 3.36 -11.85
C VAL A 430 -25.01 1.90 -12.08
N ALA A 431 -24.89 1.39 -13.32
CA ALA A 431 -25.17 -0.01 -13.64
C ALA A 431 -24.16 -0.96 -12.96
N THR A 432 -22.87 -0.61 -12.97
CA THR A 432 -21.81 -1.33 -12.26
C THR A 432 -22.06 -1.34 -10.75
N ALA A 433 -22.36 -0.19 -10.15
CA ALA A 433 -22.67 -0.07 -8.73
C ALA A 433 -23.89 -0.90 -8.33
N LYS A 434 -24.94 -0.89 -9.15
CA LYS A 434 -26.15 -1.70 -8.96
C LYS A 434 -25.87 -3.20 -9.06
N HIS A 435 -25.06 -3.64 -10.04
CA HIS A 435 -24.63 -5.04 -10.17
C HIS A 435 -23.86 -5.52 -8.93
N GLN A 436 -22.98 -4.65 -8.40
CA GLN A 436 -22.18 -4.90 -7.20
C GLN A 436 -22.92 -4.64 -5.87
N ASN A 437 -24.22 -4.27 -5.89
CA ASN A 437 -25.00 -3.90 -4.70
C ASN A 437 -24.33 -2.81 -3.83
N VAL A 438 -23.64 -1.85 -4.46
CA VAL A 438 -22.93 -0.73 -3.84
C VAL A 438 -23.88 0.45 -3.61
N THR A 439 -23.77 1.13 -2.46
CA THR A 439 -24.44 2.41 -2.19
C THR A 439 -23.40 3.46 -1.78
N PHE A 440 -23.23 4.51 -2.59
CA PHE A 440 -22.29 5.61 -2.29
C PHE A 440 -22.73 6.41 -1.05
N ARG A 441 -21.75 6.99 -0.36
CA ARG A 441 -21.93 7.83 0.83
C ARG A 441 -20.95 9.00 0.79
N ARG A 442 -21.31 10.10 1.46
CA ARG A 442 -20.42 11.25 1.70
C ARG A 442 -19.08 10.78 2.26
N GLY A 443 -17.98 11.29 1.69
CA GLY A 443 -16.63 10.97 2.12
C GLY A 443 -16.11 9.61 1.62
N ASP A 444 -16.84 8.94 0.72
CA ASP A 444 -16.29 7.78 0.02
C ASP A 444 -15.11 8.18 -0.87
N ILE A 445 -14.16 7.27 -1.00
CA ILE A 445 -13.04 7.36 -1.92
C ILE A 445 -13.34 6.40 -3.06
N LEU A 446 -13.63 6.93 -4.25
CA LEU A 446 -14.10 6.15 -5.39
C LEU A 446 -12.93 5.63 -6.22
N LEU A 447 -12.83 4.31 -6.38
CA LEU A 447 -11.84 3.63 -7.21
C LEU A 447 -12.55 3.04 -8.43
N ILE A 448 -12.05 3.31 -9.64
CA ILE A 448 -12.62 2.81 -10.90
C ILE A 448 -11.60 1.92 -11.60
N ARG A 449 -11.93 0.64 -11.80
CA ARG A 449 -11.13 -0.27 -12.64
C ARG A 449 -11.65 -0.21 -14.08
N SER A 450 -10.93 0.53 -14.91
CA SER A 450 -11.07 0.62 -16.36
C SER A 450 -10.34 -0.52 -17.11
N GLY A 451 -9.50 -1.30 -16.42
CA GLY A 451 -8.82 -2.46 -16.99
C GLY A 451 -7.51 -2.12 -17.70
N PHE A 452 -7.02 -0.88 -17.60
CA PHE A 452 -5.74 -0.46 -18.14
C PHE A 452 -4.60 -1.38 -17.67
N THR A 453 -4.56 -1.72 -16.37
CA THR A 453 -3.49 -2.56 -15.80
C THR A 453 -3.58 -4.00 -16.31
N ALA A 454 -4.78 -4.58 -16.38
CA ALA A 454 -5.02 -5.87 -17.02
C ALA A 454 -4.58 -5.89 -18.50
N ARG A 455 -4.90 -4.82 -19.25
CA ARG A 455 -4.53 -4.68 -20.67
C ARG A 455 -3.03 -4.55 -20.84
N TYR A 456 -2.37 -3.73 -20.01
CA TYR A 456 -0.91 -3.57 -20.00
C TYR A 456 -0.19 -4.91 -19.77
N TYR A 457 -0.66 -5.74 -18.82
CA TYR A 457 -0.07 -7.07 -18.59
C TYR A 457 -0.33 -8.06 -19.75
N SER A 458 -1.38 -7.86 -20.57
CA SER A 458 -1.63 -8.69 -21.76
C SER A 458 -0.69 -8.41 -22.94
N MET A 459 0.01 -7.28 -22.94
CA MET A 459 0.72 -6.74 -24.11
C MET A 459 2.24 -7.00 -24.08
N SER A 460 2.83 -7.22 -25.26
CA SER A 460 4.28 -7.29 -25.41
C SER A 460 4.95 -5.94 -25.06
N PRO A 461 6.27 -5.93 -24.77
CA PRO A 461 7.00 -4.68 -24.56
C PRO A 461 6.92 -3.71 -25.75
N THR A 462 6.83 -4.23 -26.98
CA THR A 462 6.74 -3.41 -28.20
C THR A 462 5.38 -2.73 -28.33
N GLU A 463 4.29 -3.44 -28.04
CA GLU A 463 2.95 -2.87 -28.05
C GLU A 463 2.76 -1.84 -26.94
N ARG A 464 3.31 -2.09 -25.74
CA ARG A 464 3.30 -1.12 -24.63
C ARG A 464 4.08 0.15 -24.95
N ALA A 465 5.28 0.02 -25.53
CA ALA A 465 6.04 1.17 -25.99
C ALA A 465 5.28 1.98 -27.06
N ALA A 466 4.65 1.31 -28.04
CA ALA A 466 3.80 1.97 -29.04
C ALA A 466 2.57 2.65 -28.42
N TRP A 467 1.98 2.05 -27.39
CA TRP A 467 0.83 2.61 -26.66
C TRP A 467 1.20 3.84 -25.82
N SER A 468 2.42 3.91 -25.30
CA SER A 468 2.95 5.09 -24.60
C SER A 468 3.35 6.26 -25.52
N ASP A 469 3.47 6.04 -26.85
CA ASP A 469 4.02 7.01 -27.79
C ASP A 469 2.94 7.96 -28.38
N PRO A 470 2.90 9.26 -28.02
CA PRO A 470 1.99 10.24 -28.63
C PRO A 470 2.30 10.53 -30.11
N THR A 471 3.36 9.94 -30.67
CA THR A 471 3.84 10.14 -32.05
C THR A 471 3.80 8.85 -32.89
N SER A 472 3.07 7.83 -32.44
CA SER A 472 2.88 6.57 -33.17
C SER A 472 2.28 6.80 -34.57
N LYS A 473 3.09 6.62 -35.61
CA LYS A 473 2.75 6.93 -37.02
C LYS A 473 1.70 6.01 -37.66
N LYS A 474 1.11 5.07 -36.91
CA LYS A 474 0.06 4.17 -37.39
C LYS A 474 -1.37 4.68 -37.19
N GLY A 475 -1.57 5.71 -36.36
CA GLY A 475 -2.89 6.19 -35.96
C GLY A 475 -3.56 5.29 -34.90
N ALA A 476 -4.48 5.87 -34.11
CA ALA A 476 -5.33 5.23 -33.09
C ALA A 476 -4.68 4.34 -31.99
N GLU A 477 -3.35 4.11 -32.04
CA GLU A 477 -2.68 3.10 -31.24
C GLU A 477 -1.90 3.63 -30.02
N GLY A 478 -1.79 4.96 -29.85
CA GLY A 478 -0.89 5.60 -28.88
C GLY A 478 -1.54 6.72 -28.07
N MET A 479 -1.32 6.72 -26.75
CA MET A 479 -1.86 7.68 -25.79
C MET A 479 -3.41 7.80 -25.77
N GLU A 480 -4.12 6.74 -26.17
CA GLU A 480 -5.56 6.57 -25.91
C GLU A 480 -5.77 5.60 -24.74
N PHE A 481 -6.85 5.77 -23.97
CA PHE A 481 -7.23 4.80 -22.93
C PHE A 481 -8.65 5.06 -22.39
N ALA A 482 -9.28 3.98 -21.93
CA ALA A 482 -10.62 4.02 -21.35
C ALA A 482 -10.61 4.78 -20.02
N GLY A 483 -11.67 5.55 -19.76
CA GLY A 483 -11.80 6.35 -18.55
C GLY A 483 -13.17 7.02 -18.48
N VAL A 484 -13.43 7.81 -17.43
CA VAL A 484 -14.73 8.50 -17.30
C VAL A 484 -14.86 9.70 -18.24
N GLU A 485 -16.08 9.99 -18.67
CA GLU A 485 -16.42 11.13 -19.54
C GLU A 485 -16.17 12.50 -18.88
N GLN A 486 -15.89 13.51 -19.71
CA GLN A 486 -15.66 14.90 -19.27
C GLN A 486 -16.93 15.77 -19.23
N CYS A 487 -18.10 15.15 -19.41
CA CYS A 487 -19.40 15.81 -19.48
C CYS A 487 -19.89 16.34 -18.12
N ASP A 488 -20.85 17.27 -18.15
CA ASP A 488 -21.40 17.88 -16.94
C ASP A 488 -22.25 16.92 -16.10
N GLU A 489 -22.78 15.85 -16.70
CA GLU A 489 -23.45 14.78 -15.95
C GLU A 489 -22.46 14.01 -15.06
N MET A 490 -21.27 13.69 -15.58
CA MET A 490 -20.20 13.04 -14.80
C MET A 490 -19.73 13.95 -13.67
N LYS A 491 -19.61 15.26 -13.91
CA LYS A 491 -19.28 16.23 -12.86
C LYS A 491 -20.38 16.29 -11.80
N ALA A 492 -21.65 16.37 -12.21
CA ALA A 492 -22.79 16.36 -11.30
C ALA A 492 -22.84 15.09 -10.44
N PHE A 493 -22.62 13.91 -11.04
CA PHE A 493 -22.54 12.63 -10.34
C PHE A 493 -21.42 12.62 -9.29
N MET A 494 -20.20 12.99 -9.68
CA MET A 494 -19.03 12.97 -8.79
C MET A 494 -19.17 13.96 -7.62
N TRP A 495 -19.67 15.17 -7.88
CA TRP A 495 -19.86 16.18 -6.83
C TRP A 495 -21.04 15.85 -5.91
N ASN A 496 -22.20 15.48 -6.45
CA ASN A 496 -23.43 15.28 -5.65
C ASN A 496 -23.37 14.03 -4.74
N HIS A 497 -22.53 13.03 -5.07
CA HIS A 497 -22.23 11.93 -4.15
C HIS A 497 -21.23 12.31 -3.05
N HIS A 498 -20.59 13.48 -3.15
CA HIS A 498 -19.62 14.03 -2.20
C HIS A 498 -18.45 13.08 -1.93
N PHE A 499 -17.83 12.59 -3.00
CA PHE A 499 -16.58 11.82 -2.91
C PHE A 499 -15.46 12.69 -2.33
N ALA A 500 -14.61 12.10 -1.48
CA ALA A 500 -13.49 12.80 -0.87
C ALA A 500 -12.21 12.81 -1.73
N ALA A 501 -12.10 11.83 -2.64
CA ALA A 501 -11.07 11.72 -3.66
C ALA A 501 -11.50 10.64 -4.67
N VAL A 502 -10.93 10.67 -5.87
CA VAL A 502 -11.22 9.69 -6.93
C VAL A 502 -9.93 9.09 -7.48
N ALA A 503 -9.93 7.80 -7.82
CA ALA A 503 -8.76 7.12 -8.37
C ALA A 503 -9.14 6.05 -9.41
N ALA A 504 -8.21 5.73 -10.31
CA ALA A 504 -8.36 4.70 -11.33
C ALA A 504 -7.04 3.95 -11.62
N ASP A 505 -7.14 2.87 -12.39
CA ASP A 505 -5.99 2.11 -12.88
C ASP A 505 -5.38 2.66 -14.18
N ASN A 506 -6.00 3.66 -14.81
CA ASN A 506 -5.55 4.28 -16.06
C ASN A 506 -4.60 5.50 -15.84
N PRO A 507 -3.98 6.05 -16.90
CA PRO A 507 -3.03 7.17 -16.81
C PRO A 507 -3.64 8.59 -16.77
N ALA A 508 -4.94 8.78 -16.50
CA ALA A 508 -5.49 10.14 -16.31
C ALA A 508 -6.82 10.23 -15.52
N PHE A 509 -7.34 9.13 -14.98
CA PHE A 509 -8.72 8.97 -14.50
C PHE A 509 -9.80 9.12 -15.59
N GLU A 510 -9.86 10.28 -16.25
CA GLU A 510 -10.72 10.59 -17.37
C GLU A 510 -10.33 9.86 -18.68
N VAL A 511 -11.28 9.75 -19.61
CA VAL A 511 -11.07 9.17 -20.94
C VAL A 511 -10.11 10.02 -21.77
N ARG A 512 -9.23 9.34 -22.54
CA ARG A 512 -8.34 10.00 -23.49
C ARG A 512 -8.47 9.36 -24.88
N PRO A 513 -8.70 10.13 -25.95
CA PRO A 513 -8.77 11.59 -26.02
C PRO A 513 -10.07 12.20 -25.45
N THR A 514 -9.91 13.37 -24.81
CA THR A 514 -11.00 14.29 -24.43
C THR A 514 -11.87 14.62 -25.64
N LYS A 515 -13.19 14.71 -25.43
CA LYS A 515 -14.15 15.04 -26.49
C LYS A 515 -13.97 16.49 -26.94
N GLN A 516 -14.11 16.76 -28.23
CA GLN A 516 -14.00 18.14 -28.73
C GLN A 516 -15.12 19.01 -28.13
N GLY A 517 -14.73 20.06 -27.41
CA GLY A 517 -15.64 20.98 -26.72
C GLY A 517 -15.79 20.71 -25.22
N GLU A 518 -15.30 19.58 -24.69
CA GLU A 518 -15.28 19.30 -23.26
C GLU A 518 -13.94 19.76 -22.64
N ALA A 519 -13.99 20.30 -21.42
CA ALA A 519 -12.82 20.62 -20.60
C ALA A 519 -12.38 19.40 -19.78
N MET A 520 -11.09 19.28 -19.47
CA MET A 520 -10.59 18.09 -18.75
C MET A 520 -11.11 18.03 -17.32
N LEU A 521 -11.41 16.82 -16.82
CA LEU A 521 -11.79 16.65 -15.41
C LEU A 521 -10.67 17.09 -14.47
N HIS A 522 -9.40 16.95 -14.87
CA HIS A 522 -8.25 17.58 -14.20
C HIS A 522 -8.46 19.06 -13.84
N GLU A 523 -9.03 19.86 -14.75
CA GLU A 523 -9.27 21.29 -14.50
C GLU A 523 -10.39 21.49 -13.46
N THR A 524 -11.46 20.72 -13.57
CA THR A 524 -12.61 20.80 -12.66
C THR A 524 -12.21 20.31 -11.27
N PHE A 525 -11.67 19.10 -11.17
CA PHE A 525 -11.41 18.41 -9.92
C PHE A 525 -10.26 19.07 -9.16
N LEU A 526 -9.06 19.16 -9.75
CA LEU A 526 -7.89 19.67 -9.04
C LEU A 526 -7.98 21.18 -8.80
N ALA A 527 -8.43 21.97 -9.79
CA ALA A 527 -8.37 23.42 -9.71
C ALA A 527 -9.70 24.10 -9.32
N MET A 528 -10.87 23.62 -9.74
CA MET A 528 -12.16 24.24 -9.34
C MET A 528 -12.72 23.69 -8.02
N TRP A 529 -12.48 22.41 -7.71
CA TRP A 529 -13.06 21.75 -6.53
C TRP A 529 -12.09 21.43 -5.39
N GLY A 530 -10.81 21.18 -5.69
CA GLY A 530 -9.87 20.61 -4.73
C GLY A 530 -10.17 19.13 -4.47
N MET A 531 -10.45 18.36 -5.51
CA MET A 531 -10.60 16.91 -5.46
C MET A 531 -9.35 16.22 -6.00
N PRO A 532 -8.59 15.49 -5.16
CA PRO A 532 -7.41 14.75 -5.62
C PRO A 532 -7.77 13.66 -6.62
N ILE A 533 -6.92 13.51 -7.63
CA ILE A 533 -7.00 12.45 -8.64
C ILE A 533 -5.90 11.44 -8.37
N GLY A 534 -6.25 10.15 -8.42
CA GLY A 534 -5.30 9.04 -8.38
C GLY A 534 -5.20 8.32 -9.71
N GLU A 535 -4.03 8.36 -10.36
CA GLU A 535 -3.76 7.59 -11.58
C GLU A 535 -3.03 6.26 -11.28
N LEU A 536 -3.14 5.29 -12.19
CA LEU A 536 -2.31 4.08 -12.26
C LEU A 536 -2.31 3.20 -11.00
N PHE A 537 -3.42 3.11 -10.25
CA PHE A 537 -3.53 2.18 -9.12
C PHE A 537 -3.55 0.72 -9.62
N ASP A 538 -2.88 -0.21 -8.92
CA ASP A 538 -3.02 -1.64 -9.20
C ASP A 538 -4.30 -2.16 -8.54
N LEU A 539 -5.37 -2.21 -9.32
CA LEU A 539 -6.70 -2.65 -8.89
C LEU A 539 -6.96 -4.15 -9.15
N GLU A 540 -6.02 -4.90 -9.75
CA GLU A 540 -6.25 -6.30 -10.14
C GLU A 540 -6.42 -7.20 -8.92
N THR A 541 -5.54 -7.08 -7.92
CA THR A 541 -5.63 -7.84 -6.68
C THR A 541 -6.83 -7.42 -5.84
N LEU A 542 -7.18 -6.12 -5.86
CA LEU A 542 -8.35 -5.60 -5.16
C LEU A 542 -9.66 -6.13 -5.77
N ALA A 543 -9.80 -6.05 -7.09
CA ALA A 543 -10.95 -6.57 -7.81
C ALA A 543 -11.19 -8.05 -7.53
N GLN A 544 -10.11 -8.85 -7.46
CA GLN A 544 -10.22 -10.26 -7.11
C GLN A 544 -10.63 -10.47 -5.64
N GLU A 545 -10.11 -9.68 -4.71
CA GLU A 545 -10.52 -9.73 -3.30
C GLU A 545 -12.01 -9.35 -3.14
N CYS A 546 -12.46 -8.29 -3.83
CA CYS A 546 -13.86 -7.88 -3.85
C CYS A 546 -14.80 -8.98 -4.37
N ARG A 547 -14.41 -9.67 -5.47
CA ARG A 547 -15.14 -10.83 -5.99
C ARG A 547 -15.17 -11.99 -5.01
N ASN A 548 -14.03 -12.34 -4.39
CA ASN A 548 -13.93 -13.43 -3.42
C ASN A 548 -14.85 -13.21 -2.20
N GLN A 549 -15.03 -11.96 -1.78
CA GLN A 549 -15.88 -11.59 -0.63
C GLN A 549 -17.32 -11.18 -1.01
N MET A 550 -17.64 -11.08 -2.30
CA MET A 550 -18.87 -10.45 -2.82
C MET A 550 -19.13 -9.07 -2.18
N ARG A 551 -18.06 -8.26 -2.07
CA ARG A 551 -18.06 -7.01 -1.32
C ARG A 551 -17.06 -6.03 -1.93
N TRP A 552 -17.56 -4.88 -2.35
CA TRP A 552 -16.77 -3.85 -3.06
C TRP A 552 -16.51 -2.60 -2.22
N GLU A 553 -16.73 -2.70 -0.91
CA GLU A 553 -16.48 -1.67 0.10
C GLU A 553 -15.38 -2.12 1.07
N PHE A 554 -14.44 -1.24 1.39
CA PHE A 554 -13.27 -1.55 2.22
C PHE A 554 -12.80 -0.31 3.00
N TYR A 555 -11.94 -0.50 4.00
CA TYR A 555 -11.22 0.60 4.61
C TYR A 555 -10.04 0.98 3.72
N PHE A 556 -10.06 2.18 3.15
CA PHE A 556 -8.99 2.69 2.31
C PHE A 556 -8.01 3.53 3.15
N THR A 557 -6.72 3.34 2.89
CA THR A 557 -5.62 4.08 3.53
C THR A 557 -4.62 4.54 2.48
N SER A 558 -4.19 5.78 2.52
CA SER A 558 -3.12 6.29 1.64
C SER A 558 -2.36 7.43 2.32
N TRP A 559 -1.03 7.33 2.32
CA TRP A 559 -0.13 8.37 2.84
C TRP A 559 0.82 8.89 1.76
N PRO A 560 0.47 10.01 1.10
CA PRO A 560 1.38 10.73 0.23
C PRO A 560 2.72 11.08 0.93
N LEU A 561 3.77 11.23 0.15
CA LEU A 561 5.06 11.75 0.60
C LEU A 561 4.87 13.13 1.25
N ASN A 562 5.45 13.35 2.43
CA ASN A 562 5.38 14.62 3.16
C ASN A 562 6.34 15.67 2.55
N LEU A 563 6.13 15.97 1.26
CA LEU A 563 6.98 16.81 0.44
C LEU A 563 6.43 18.25 0.41
N PHE A 564 7.07 19.12 1.20
CA PHE A 564 6.74 20.55 1.28
C PHE A 564 6.83 21.21 -0.10
N GLY A 565 5.74 21.84 -0.55
CA GLY A 565 5.63 22.43 -1.89
C GLY A 565 5.59 21.42 -3.06
N GLY A 566 5.58 20.11 -2.77
CA GLY A 566 5.56 19.05 -3.77
C GLY A 566 4.29 19.04 -4.63
N ILE A 567 4.42 18.64 -5.88
CA ILE A 567 3.35 18.73 -6.89
C ILE A 567 2.35 17.56 -6.79
N ALA A 568 2.90 16.35 -6.64
CA ALA A 568 2.18 15.08 -6.57
C ALA A 568 3.02 14.10 -5.72
N SER A 569 2.50 12.90 -5.49
CA SER A 569 3.19 11.83 -4.77
C SER A 569 2.90 10.47 -5.40
N THR A 570 3.72 9.45 -5.11
CA THR A 570 3.27 8.06 -5.17
C THR A 570 2.03 7.84 -4.31
N ALA A 571 1.13 6.94 -4.73
CA ALA A 571 -0.12 6.65 -4.04
C ALA A 571 0.10 6.17 -2.59
N ASN A 572 1.02 5.22 -2.38
CA ASN A 572 1.26 4.56 -1.08
C ASN A 572 -0.06 4.07 -0.44
N ALA A 573 -0.87 3.36 -1.24
CA ALA A 573 -2.27 3.06 -0.94
C ALA A 573 -2.52 1.58 -0.60
N SER A 574 -3.52 1.34 0.25
CA SER A 574 -4.01 0.01 0.62
C SER A 574 -5.54 0.00 0.82
N ALA A 575 -6.12 -1.17 0.62
CA ALA A 575 -7.49 -1.50 0.98
C ALA A 575 -7.47 -2.62 2.04
N THR A 576 -8.25 -2.50 3.11
CA THR A 576 -8.36 -3.51 4.17
C THR A 576 -9.82 -3.90 4.41
N PHE A 577 -10.07 -5.21 4.52
CA PHE A 577 -11.41 -5.82 4.59
C PHE A 577 -11.78 -6.37 5.96
#